data_AF-A0A2E9Z7J6-F1
#
_entry.id   AF-A0A2E9Z7J6-F1
#
_cell.length_a   1.000
_cell.length_b   1.000
_cell.length_c   1.000
_cell.angle_alpha   90.00
_cell.angle_beta   90.00
_cell.angle_gamma   90.00
#
_symmetry.space_group_name_H-M   'P 1'
#
loop_
_entity.id
_entity.type
_entity.pdbx_description
1 polymer ?
#
loop_
_entity_poly.entity_id
_entity_poly.type
_entity_poly.pdbx_seq_one_letter_code
_entity_poly.pdbx_strand_id
1 'polypeptide(L)'
;MIDDLSDKEQIELFKKWWKQYGWGLLFAILLGLSLGYGWRYWHQHQAERNMQASSLYMQLVATKDSSSDKAKEIVALLNQRYHATPYASFAHLFLAKQEVTGEHYAKAMDQLTWVQEHGSMEALKNLASLRKARILLNNHHYEKALTELTAVKGDDYQGQVALIQGDIYAAQGKDEQARKAYRQAQASLSKLGVSDPILGMKLIQLGETVSAQGDA
;
A
#
# COMPACT_ATOMS: atom_id res chain seq x y z
N MET A 1 35.92 -36.66 -42.31
CA MET A 1 36.16 -35.62 -43.33
C MET A 1 35.36 -34.42 -42.85
N ILE A 2 36.02 -33.43 -42.25
CA ILE A 2 35.38 -32.15 -41.95
C ILE A 2 35.45 -31.42 -43.30
N ASP A 3 34.31 -31.20 -43.94
CA ASP A 3 34.23 -30.50 -45.22
C ASP A 3 34.77 -29.08 -45.04
N ASP A 4 36.01 -28.86 -45.47
CA ASP A 4 36.65 -27.55 -45.49
C ASP A 4 36.19 -26.84 -46.77
N LEU A 5 35.03 -26.19 -46.69
CA LEU A 5 34.49 -25.37 -47.79
C LEU A 5 35.53 -24.33 -48.19
N SER A 6 35.86 -24.26 -49.49
CA SER A 6 36.74 -23.23 -50.03
C SER A 6 36.26 -21.84 -49.63
N ASP A 7 37.16 -20.90 -49.31
CA ASP A 7 36.82 -19.52 -48.89
C ASP A 7 35.75 -18.86 -49.77
N LYS A 8 35.71 -19.20 -51.07
CA LYS A 8 34.72 -18.70 -52.03
C LYS A 8 33.30 -19.21 -51.73
N GLU A 9 33.15 -20.49 -51.39
CA GLU A 9 31.86 -21.11 -51.09
C GLU A 9 31.30 -20.58 -49.78
N GLN A 10 32.15 -20.35 -48.77
CA GLN A 10 31.75 -19.72 -47.51
C GLN A 10 31.19 -18.30 -47.73
N ILE A 11 31.84 -17.50 -48.58
CA ILE A 11 31.38 -16.15 -48.94
C ILE A 11 30.05 -16.19 -49.68
N GLU A 12 29.84 -17.14 -50.58
CA GLU A 12 28.56 -17.28 -51.28
C GLU A 12 27.42 -17.69 -50.37
N LEU A 13 27.67 -18.61 -49.43
CA LEU A 13 26.69 -19.03 -48.42
C LEU A 13 26.29 -17.86 -47.52
N PHE A 14 27.26 -17.06 -47.06
CA PHE A 14 26.97 -15.85 -46.28
C PHE A 14 26.16 -14.82 -47.09
N LYS A 15 26.52 -14.57 -48.35
CA LYS A 15 25.77 -13.65 -49.23
C LYS A 15 24.33 -14.09 -49.42
N LYS A 16 24.09 -15.40 -49.60
CA LYS A 16 22.74 -15.97 -49.74
C LYS A 16 21.96 -15.83 -48.44
N TRP A 17 22.55 -16.18 -47.30
CA TRP A 17 21.92 -16.04 -45.98
C TRP A 17 21.57 -14.58 -45.68
N TRP A 18 22.47 -13.63 -45.95
CA TRP A 18 22.23 -12.21 -45.73
C TRP A 18 21.11 -11.68 -46.62
N LYS A 19 21.07 -12.04 -47.91
CA LYS A 19 19.97 -11.66 -48.80
C LYS A 19 18.62 -12.22 -48.33
N GLN A 20 18.62 -13.42 -47.74
CA GLN A 20 17.41 -14.08 -47.28
C GLN A 20 16.92 -13.59 -45.91
N TYR A 21 17.82 -13.32 -44.95
CA TYR A 21 17.48 -13.06 -43.54
C TYR A 21 18.03 -11.75 -42.98
N GLY A 22 18.95 -11.07 -43.65
CA GLY A 22 19.65 -9.89 -43.14
C GLY A 22 18.70 -8.73 -42.78
N TRP A 23 17.66 -8.49 -43.60
CA TRP A 23 16.64 -7.50 -43.27
C TRP A 23 15.83 -7.87 -42.02
N GLY A 24 15.43 -9.15 -41.89
CA GLY A 24 14.72 -9.62 -40.70
C GLY A 24 15.55 -9.49 -39.42
N LEU A 25 16.85 -9.82 -39.50
CA LEU A 25 17.79 -9.63 -38.39
C LEU A 25 17.96 -8.15 -38.03
N LEU A 26 18.12 -7.27 -39.01
CA LEU A 26 18.22 -5.83 -38.77
C LEU A 26 16.95 -5.27 -38.11
N PHE A 27 15.76 -5.67 -38.58
CA PHE A 27 14.50 -5.30 -37.93
C PHE A 27 14.41 -5.82 -36.50
N ALA A 28 14.79 -7.08 -36.25
CA ALA A 28 14.79 -7.65 -34.90
C ALA A 28 15.74 -6.91 -33.95
N ILE A 29 16.94 -6.55 -34.41
CA ILE A 29 17.91 -5.77 -33.64
C ILE A 29 17.36 -4.37 -33.33
N LEU A 30 16.83 -3.66 -34.34
CA LEU A 30 16.27 -2.31 -34.14
C LEU A 30 15.07 -2.33 -33.19
N LEU A 31 14.20 -3.33 -33.31
CA LEU A 31 13.06 -3.51 -32.40
C LEU A 31 13.54 -3.80 -30.98
N GLY A 32 14.49 -4.70 -30.81
CA GLY A 32 15.08 -5.03 -29.51
C GLY A 32 15.73 -3.84 -28.82
N LEU A 33 16.51 -3.04 -29.57
CA LEU A 33 17.10 -1.81 -29.05
C LEU A 33 16.04 -0.79 -28.66
N SER A 34 15.03 -0.57 -29.52
CA SER A 34 13.96 0.41 -29.25
C SER A 34 13.16 0.04 -28.00
N LEU A 35 12.82 -1.25 -27.82
CA LEU A 35 12.16 -1.74 -26.62
C LEU A 35 13.05 -1.59 -25.38
N GLY A 36 14.33 -1.93 -25.48
CA GLY A 36 15.29 -1.82 -24.37
C GLY A 36 15.49 -0.37 -23.90
N TYR A 37 15.69 0.57 -24.84
CA TYR A 37 15.82 2.00 -24.52
C TYR A 37 14.51 2.58 -24.01
N GLY A 38 13.37 2.22 -24.61
CA GLY A 38 12.05 2.66 -24.16
C GLY A 38 11.77 2.24 -22.71
N TRP A 39 12.02 0.97 -22.39
CA TRP A 39 11.87 0.44 -21.02
C TRP A 39 12.78 1.16 -20.03
N ARG A 40 14.07 1.33 -20.36
CA ARG A 40 15.03 2.03 -19.50
C ARG A 40 14.63 3.49 -19.27
N TYR A 41 14.24 4.20 -20.33
CA TYR A 41 13.81 5.59 -20.24
C TYR A 41 12.56 5.73 -19.37
N TRP A 42 11.57 4.85 -19.56
CA TRP A 42 10.36 4.83 -18.73
C TRP A 42 10.66 4.57 -17.26
N HIS A 43 11.51 3.59 -16.95
CA HIS A 43 11.94 3.31 -15.58
C HIS A 43 12.68 4.48 -14.93
N GLN A 44 13.61 5.11 -15.66
CA GLN A 44 14.33 6.28 -15.17
C GLN A 44 13.39 7.45 -14.91
N HIS A 45 12.44 7.69 -15.82
CA HIS A 45 11.43 8.74 -15.66
C HIS A 45 10.55 8.48 -14.43
N GLN A 46 10.14 7.23 -14.20
CA GLN A 46 9.36 6.86 -13.02
C GLN A 46 10.16 7.03 -11.72
N ALA A 47 11.45 6.69 -11.72
CA ALA A 47 12.34 6.87 -10.57
C ALA A 47 12.51 8.36 -10.22
N GLU A 48 12.73 9.21 -11.23
CA GLU A 48 12.82 10.66 -11.06
C GLU A 48 11.53 11.25 -10.48
N ARG A 49 10.36 10.84 -11.01
CA ARG A 49 9.07 11.28 -10.48
C ARG A 49 8.87 10.86 -9.02
N ASN A 50 9.26 9.65 -8.65
CA ASN A 50 9.19 9.19 -7.26
C ASN A 50 10.12 9.98 -6.35
N MET A 51 11.33 10.35 -6.81
CA MET A 51 12.28 11.15 -6.05
C MET A 51 11.75 12.57 -5.79
N GLN A 52 11.20 13.22 -6.82
CA GLN A 52 10.59 14.56 -6.68
C GLN A 52 9.38 14.54 -5.75
N ALA A 53 8.49 13.55 -5.91
CA ALA A 53 7.34 13.37 -5.02
C ALA A 53 7.76 13.11 -3.56
N SER A 54 8.82 12.31 -3.36
CA SER A 54 9.40 12.07 -2.03
C SER A 54 9.91 13.35 -1.38
N SER A 55 10.64 14.18 -2.14
CA SER A 55 11.15 15.47 -1.65
C SER A 55 10.01 16.40 -1.22
N LEU A 56 8.95 16.49 -2.01
CA LEU A 56 7.76 17.26 -1.65
C LEU A 56 7.11 16.73 -0.36
N TYR A 57 6.95 15.42 -0.25
CA TYR A 57 6.42 14.80 0.97
C TYR A 57 7.30 15.08 2.20
N MET A 58 8.63 14.98 2.08
CA MET A 58 9.53 15.33 3.19
C MET A 58 9.39 16.79 3.61
N GLN A 59 9.23 17.71 2.65
CA GLN A 59 8.97 19.11 2.96
C GLN A 59 7.63 19.31 3.67
N LEU A 60 6.58 18.57 3.28
CA LEU A 60 5.29 18.59 3.96
C LEU A 60 5.41 18.14 5.41
N VAL A 61 6.05 17.00 5.67
CA VAL A 61 6.21 16.46 7.03
C VAL A 61 7.09 17.36 7.91
N ALA A 62 8.02 18.11 7.31
CA ALA A 62 8.82 19.09 8.01
C ALA A 62 8.07 20.40 8.35
N THR A 63 6.86 20.61 7.82
CA THR A 63 6.05 21.78 8.20
C THR A 63 5.57 21.68 9.64
N LYS A 64 5.63 22.80 10.38
CA LYS A 64 5.10 22.88 11.74
C LYS A 64 3.56 22.98 11.77
N ASP A 65 3.00 23.62 10.75
CA ASP A 65 1.56 23.78 10.57
C ASP A 65 1.14 23.16 9.23
N SER A 66 0.43 22.04 9.32
CA SER A 66 -0.12 21.33 8.17
C SER A 66 -1.27 22.05 7.48
N SER A 67 -1.80 23.13 8.08
CA SER A 67 -2.84 23.99 7.51
C SER A 67 -2.27 25.20 6.78
N SER A 68 -0.95 25.40 6.81
CA SER A 68 -0.28 26.50 6.11
C SER A 68 -0.48 26.44 4.60
N ASP A 69 -0.43 27.59 3.93
CA ASP A 69 -0.61 27.65 2.47
C ASP A 69 0.48 26.87 1.74
N LYS A 70 1.70 26.84 2.29
CA LYS A 70 2.79 25.98 1.80
C LYS A 70 2.42 24.50 1.85
N ALA A 71 1.83 24.02 2.94
CA ALA A 71 1.40 22.62 3.06
C ALA A 71 0.30 22.29 2.03
N LYS A 72 -0.68 23.19 1.85
CA LYS A 72 -1.73 23.04 0.83
C LYS A 72 -1.18 22.99 -0.59
N GLU A 73 -0.23 23.87 -0.91
CA GLU A 73 0.43 23.90 -2.23
C GLU A 73 1.18 22.59 -2.51
N ILE A 74 1.93 22.08 -1.52
CA ILE A 74 2.65 20.81 -1.65
C ILE A 74 1.67 19.66 -1.92
N VAL A 75 0.57 19.58 -1.16
CA VAL A 75 -0.45 18.54 -1.32
C VAL A 75 -1.13 18.64 -2.68
N ALA A 76 -1.48 19.85 -3.12
CA ALA A 76 -2.05 20.08 -4.45
C ALA A 76 -1.08 19.62 -5.56
N LEU A 77 0.22 19.91 -5.41
CA LEU A 77 1.24 19.49 -6.37
C LEU A 77 1.39 17.97 -6.40
N LEU A 78 1.39 17.31 -5.24
CA LEU A 78 1.42 15.84 -5.14
C LEU A 78 0.20 15.22 -5.84
N ASN A 79 -0.99 15.78 -5.63
CA ASN A 79 -2.21 15.26 -6.24
C ASN A 79 -2.24 15.48 -7.76
N GLN A 80 -1.89 16.68 -8.23
CA GLN A 80 -1.97 16.99 -9.65
C GLN A 80 -0.87 16.30 -10.45
N ARG A 81 0.38 16.34 -9.97
CA ARG A 81 1.54 15.88 -10.73
C ARG A 81 2.06 14.52 -10.34
N TYR A 82 1.72 14.00 -9.16
CA TYR A 82 2.30 12.77 -8.63
C TYR A 82 1.27 11.80 -8.03
N HIS A 83 -0.03 11.89 -8.41
CA HIS A 83 -1.09 10.99 -7.91
C HIS A 83 -0.80 9.51 -8.12
N ALA A 84 -0.09 9.14 -9.20
CA ALA A 84 0.28 7.76 -9.47
C ALA A 84 1.36 7.22 -8.50
N THR A 85 2.05 8.10 -7.77
CA THR A 85 3.04 7.74 -6.75
C THR A 85 2.37 7.55 -5.38
N PRO A 86 2.93 6.76 -4.46
CA PRO A 86 2.36 6.60 -3.13
C PRO A 86 2.43 7.87 -2.27
N TYR A 87 3.21 8.87 -2.67
CA TYR A 87 3.45 10.07 -1.86
C TYR A 87 2.23 10.98 -1.75
N ALA A 88 1.32 10.97 -2.74
CA ALA A 88 0.04 11.65 -2.60
C ALA A 88 -0.79 11.02 -1.46
N SER A 89 -0.90 9.68 -1.44
CA SER A 89 -1.54 8.97 -0.33
C SER A 89 -0.84 9.21 1.00
N PHE A 90 0.50 9.22 1.06
CA PHE A 90 1.22 9.51 2.28
C PHE A 90 0.96 10.93 2.80
N ALA A 91 0.86 11.92 1.92
CA ALA A 91 0.49 13.28 2.30
C ALA A 91 -0.90 13.34 2.94
N HIS A 92 -1.90 12.72 2.32
CA HIS A 92 -3.25 12.65 2.88
C HIS A 92 -3.30 11.86 4.21
N LEU A 93 -2.56 10.75 4.33
CA LEU A 93 -2.44 10.00 5.59
C LEU A 93 -1.75 10.81 6.69
N PHE A 94 -0.78 11.66 6.34
CA PHE A 94 -0.12 12.58 7.26
C PHE A 94 -1.10 13.67 7.73
N LEU A 95 -1.82 14.31 6.80
CA LEU A 95 -2.84 15.31 7.14
C LEU A 95 -3.94 14.70 8.02
N ALA A 96 -4.43 13.50 7.68
CA ALA A 96 -5.42 12.80 8.50
C ALA A 96 -4.95 12.62 9.95
N LYS A 97 -3.66 12.29 10.14
CA LYS A 97 -3.08 12.18 11.49
C LYS A 97 -3.09 13.53 12.21
N GLN A 98 -2.69 14.62 11.56
CA GLN A 98 -2.71 15.96 12.15
C GLN A 98 -4.13 16.39 12.54
N GLU A 99 -5.10 16.13 11.67
CA GLU A 99 -6.51 16.44 11.94
C GLU A 99 -7.07 15.63 13.11
N VAL A 100 -6.69 14.35 13.26
CA VAL A 100 -7.05 13.55 14.45
C VAL A 100 -6.41 14.12 15.71
N THR A 101 -5.14 14.52 15.66
CA THR A 101 -4.45 15.14 16.80
C THR A 101 -5.10 16.47 17.20
N GLY A 102 -5.63 17.22 16.24
CA GLY A 102 -6.43 18.43 16.48
C GLY A 102 -7.91 18.16 16.74
N GLU A 103 -8.33 16.91 16.96
CA GLU A 103 -9.73 16.50 17.18
C GLU A 103 -10.71 16.86 16.04
N HIS A 104 -10.19 17.22 14.86
CA HIS A 104 -10.97 17.52 13.66
C HIS A 104 -11.33 16.24 12.88
N TYR A 105 -12.09 15.34 13.51
CA TYR A 105 -12.40 14.01 12.96
C TYR A 105 -13.08 14.04 11.58
N ALA A 106 -13.91 15.04 11.29
CA ALA A 106 -14.55 15.18 9.98
C ALA A 106 -13.52 15.42 8.87
N LYS A 107 -12.58 16.36 9.10
CA LYS A 107 -11.50 16.62 8.15
C LYS A 107 -10.60 15.40 7.98
N ALA A 108 -10.32 14.68 9.06
CA ALA A 108 -9.58 13.42 8.98
C ALA A 108 -10.30 12.39 8.09
N MET A 109 -11.64 12.32 8.13
CA MET A 109 -12.41 11.47 7.22
C MET A 109 -12.26 11.88 5.77
N ASP A 110 -12.27 13.17 5.47
CA ASP A 110 -12.08 13.66 4.10
C ASP A 110 -10.70 13.23 3.57
N GLN A 111 -9.65 13.39 4.38
CA GLN A 111 -8.30 12.99 4.01
C GLN A 111 -8.18 11.47 3.79
N LEU A 112 -8.77 10.64 4.66
CA LEU A 112 -8.71 9.18 4.50
C LEU A 112 -9.57 8.68 3.34
N THR A 113 -10.72 9.31 3.09
CA THR A 113 -11.60 8.99 1.95
C THR A 113 -10.87 9.27 0.64
N TRP A 114 -10.14 10.40 0.56
CA TRP A 114 -9.31 10.69 -0.60
C TRP A 114 -8.32 9.54 -0.91
N VAL A 115 -7.66 8.98 0.11
CA VAL A 115 -6.72 7.87 -0.06
C VAL A 115 -7.40 6.61 -0.59
N GLN A 116 -8.61 6.30 -0.13
CA GLN A 116 -9.36 5.13 -0.61
C GLN A 116 -9.77 5.27 -2.08
N GLU A 117 -10.23 6.45 -2.46
CA GLU A 117 -10.71 6.73 -3.80
C GLU A 117 -9.55 6.83 -4.80
N HIS A 118 -8.48 7.57 -4.44
CA HIS A 118 -7.45 7.98 -5.38
C HIS A 118 -6.09 7.28 -5.19
N GLY A 119 -5.87 6.60 -4.06
CA GLY A 119 -4.56 6.02 -3.74
C GLY A 119 -4.12 4.96 -4.74
N SER A 120 -2.82 4.92 -5.05
CA SER A 120 -2.27 3.97 -6.03
C SER A 120 -1.93 2.59 -5.46
N MET A 121 -1.88 2.43 -4.13
CA MET A 121 -1.53 1.18 -3.46
C MET A 121 -2.68 0.67 -2.59
N GLU A 122 -3.10 -0.58 -2.81
CA GLU A 122 -4.17 -1.23 -2.04
C GLU A 122 -3.86 -1.24 -0.53
N ALA A 123 -2.59 -1.47 -0.17
CA ALA A 123 -2.14 -1.43 1.22
C ALA A 123 -2.45 -0.09 1.92
N LEU A 124 -2.33 1.03 1.20
CA LEU A 124 -2.63 2.36 1.75
C LEU A 124 -4.14 2.62 1.81
N LYS A 125 -4.91 2.06 0.87
CA LYS A 125 -6.38 2.08 0.92
C LYS A 125 -6.89 1.31 2.13
N ASN A 126 -6.36 0.11 2.38
CA ASN A 126 -6.67 -0.70 3.55
C ASN A 126 -6.34 0.04 4.85
N LEU A 127 -5.15 0.64 4.92
CA LEU A 127 -4.76 1.45 6.08
C LEU A 127 -5.74 2.62 6.31
N ALA A 128 -6.20 3.27 5.25
CA ALA A 128 -7.20 4.32 5.35
C ALA A 128 -8.54 3.79 5.87
N SER A 129 -9.05 2.66 5.35
CA SER A 129 -10.28 2.02 5.83
C SER A 129 -10.21 1.66 7.32
N LEU A 130 -9.09 1.07 7.77
CA LEU A 130 -8.88 0.72 9.18
C LEU A 130 -8.89 1.98 10.07
N ARG A 131 -8.26 3.07 9.64
CA ARG A 131 -8.25 4.34 10.37
C ARG A 131 -9.63 5.02 10.39
N LYS A 132 -10.38 4.97 9.29
CA LYS A 132 -11.77 5.45 9.25
C LYS A 132 -12.65 4.69 10.22
N ALA A 133 -12.55 3.36 10.25
CA ALA A 133 -13.31 2.53 11.19
C ALA A 133 -13.03 2.91 12.65
N ARG A 134 -11.77 3.20 13.01
CA ARG A 134 -11.41 3.68 14.37
C ARG A 134 -12.01 5.04 14.71
N ILE A 135 -12.06 5.96 13.75
CA ILE A 135 -12.67 7.29 13.97
C ILE A 135 -14.20 7.17 14.07
N LEU A 136 -14.82 6.30 13.26
CA LEU A 136 -16.24 5.98 13.38
C LEU A 136 -16.57 5.33 14.73
N LEU A 137 -15.72 4.41 15.21
CA LEU A 137 -15.82 3.83 16.55
C LEU A 137 -15.74 4.91 17.64
N ASN A 138 -14.75 5.79 17.59
CA ASN A 138 -14.60 6.90 18.56
C ASN A 138 -15.83 7.81 18.60
N ASN A 139 -16.50 7.99 17.46
CA ASN A 139 -17.71 8.79 17.34
C ASN A 139 -19.00 7.98 17.54
N HIS A 140 -18.90 6.78 18.12
CA HIS A 140 -20.03 5.86 18.40
C HIS A 140 -20.86 5.44 17.16
N HIS A 141 -20.32 5.60 15.95
CA HIS A 141 -20.94 5.18 14.70
C HIS A 141 -20.64 3.70 14.39
N TYR A 142 -21.02 2.80 15.29
CA TYR A 142 -20.61 1.40 15.29
C TYR A 142 -20.95 0.64 14.00
N GLU A 143 -22.18 0.76 13.50
CA GLU A 143 -22.59 0.06 12.26
C GLU A 143 -21.83 0.54 11.03
N LYS A 144 -21.56 1.87 10.95
CA LYS A 144 -20.71 2.43 9.90
C LYS A 144 -19.27 1.95 10.04
N ALA A 145 -18.75 1.84 11.26
CA ALA A 145 -17.41 1.33 11.52
C ALA A 145 -17.26 -0.13 11.06
N LEU A 146 -18.24 -0.99 11.38
CA LEU A 146 -18.25 -2.39 10.92
C LEU A 146 -18.35 -2.48 9.39
N THR A 147 -19.18 -1.64 8.78
CA THR A 147 -19.32 -1.56 7.32
C THR A 147 -18.01 -1.13 6.66
N GLU A 148 -17.33 -0.11 7.21
CA GLU A 148 -16.05 0.38 6.71
C GLU A 148 -14.97 -0.71 6.70
N LEU A 149 -14.95 -1.60 7.70
CA LEU A 149 -14.00 -2.70 7.76
C LEU A 149 -14.16 -3.72 6.62
N THR A 150 -15.34 -3.81 5.99
CA THR A 150 -15.56 -4.67 4.82
C THR A 150 -14.81 -4.21 3.57
N ALA A 151 -14.37 -2.95 3.53
CA ALA A 151 -13.57 -2.42 2.44
C ALA A 151 -12.09 -2.85 2.50
N VAL A 152 -11.65 -3.45 3.61
CA VAL A 152 -10.27 -3.92 3.80
C VAL A 152 -10.09 -5.25 3.07
N LYS A 153 -9.09 -5.32 2.18
CA LYS A 153 -8.77 -6.52 1.40
C LYS A 153 -7.46 -7.17 1.81
N GLY A 154 -7.32 -8.46 1.55
CA GLY A 154 -6.09 -9.21 1.78
C GLY A 154 -6.01 -9.84 3.17
N ASP A 155 -5.43 -11.03 3.22
CA ASP A 155 -5.43 -11.89 4.41
C ASP A 155 -4.56 -11.32 5.54
N ASP A 156 -3.50 -10.58 5.20
CA ASP A 156 -2.58 -9.97 6.17
C ASP A 156 -3.26 -8.92 7.07
N TYR A 157 -4.43 -8.41 6.66
CA TYR A 157 -5.16 -7.40 7.44
C TYR A 157 -6.23 -8.01 8.36
N GLN A 158 -6.53 -9.31 8.25
CA GLN A 158 -7.61 -9.94 9.01
C GLN A 158 -7.41 -9.82 10.52
N GLY A 159 -6.16 -9.83 10.99
CA GLY A 159 -5.84 -9.58 12.39
C GLY A 159 -6.25 -8.19 12.86
N GLN A 160 -5.93 -7.15 12.08
CA GLN A 160 -6.28 -5.77 12.41
C GLN A 160 -7.78 -5.50 12.25
N VAL A 161 -8.43 -6.11 11.26
CA VAL A 161 -9.89 -6.02 11.09
C VAL A 161 -10.60 -6.63 12.30
N ALA A 162 -10.24 -7.85 12.70
CA ALA A 162 -10.85 -8.52 13.82
C ALA A 162 -10.60 -7.79 15.15
N LEU A 163 -9.42 -7.17 15.31
CA LEU A 163 -9.10 -6.34 16.47
C LEU A 163 -10.09 -5.17 16.59
N ILE A 164 -10.29 -4.41 15.50
CA ILE A 164 -11.22 -3.26 15.52
C ILE A 164 -12.68 -3.72 15.66
N GLN A 165 -13.06 -4.86 15.07
CA GLN A 165 -14.39 -5.46 15.30
C GLN A 165 -14.61 -5.76 16.78
N GLY A 166 -13.61 -6.34 17.45
CA GLY A 166 -13.65 -6.58 18.90
C GLY A 166 -13.81 -5.31 19.70
N ASP A 167 -13.06 -4.25 19.35
CA ASP A 167 -13.18 -2.93 19.98
C ASP A 167 -14.60 -2.34 19.81
N ILE A 168 -15.19 -2.48 18.61
CA ILE A 168 -16.55 -2.04 18.33
C ILE A 168 -17.57 -2.82 19.17
N TYR A 169 -17.46 -4.15 19.23
CA TYR A 169 -18.40 -4.96 20.01
C TYR A 169 -18.27 -4.70 21.51
N ALA A 170 -17.06 -4.52 22.03
CA ALA A 170 -16.84 -4.17 23.43
C ALA A 170 -17.49 -2.82 23.76
N ALA A 171 -17.33 -1.80 22.89
CA ALA A 171 -17.99 -0.50 23.05
C ALA A 171 -19.53 -0.56 22.98
N GLN A 172 -20.09 -1.60 22.35
CA GLN A 172 -21.52 -1.90 22.31
C GLN A 172 -22.01 -2.74 23.51
N GLY A 173 -21.13 -3.16 24.44
CA GLY A 173 -21.47 -4.09 25.53
C GLY A 173 -21.73 -5.53 25.07
N LYS A 174 -21.26 -5.89 23.86
CA LYS A 174 -21.43 -7.21 23.24
C LYS A 174 -20.21 -8.08 23.52
N ASP A 175 -20.01 -8.43 24.78
CA ASP A 175 -18.74 -9.00 25.25
C ASP A 175 -18.41 -10.37 24.62
N GLU A 176 -19.41 -11.22 24.37
CA GLU A 176 -19.19 -12.50 23.69
C GLU A 176 -18.68 -12.31 22.26
N GLN A 177 -19.29 -11.38 21.52
CA GLN A 177 -18.87 -11.03 20.16
C GLN A 177 -17.47 -10.40 20.17
N ALA A 178 -17.19 -9.54 21.16
CA ALA A 178 -15.88 -8.92 21.34
C ALA A 178 -14.79 -9.97 21.61
N ARG A 179 -15.01 -10.89 22.56
CA ARG A 179 -14.11 -12.02 22.84
C ARG A 179 -13.84 -12.85 21.59
N LYS A 180 -14.90 -13.21 20.84
CA LYS A 180 -14.76 -13.98 19.60
C LYS A 180 -13.88 -13.25 18.58
N ALA A 181 -14.11 -11.96 18.38
CA ALA A 181 -13.34 -11.14 17.44
C ALA A 181 -11.88 -10.99 17.89
N TYR A 182 -11.61 -10.77 19.17
CA TYR A 182 -10.25 -10.69 19.71
C TYR A 182 -9.49 -12.02 19.58
N ARG A 183 -10.13 -13.18 19.80
CA ARG A 183 -9.49 -14.49 19.55
C ARG A 183 -9.14 -14.67 18.08
N GLN A 184 -10.03 -14.24 17.17
CA GLN A 184 -9.73 -14.25 15.74
C GLN A 184 -8.56 -13.31 15.40
N ALA A 185 -8.52 -12.12 16.01
CA ALA A 185 -7.40 -11.19 15.86
C ALA A 185 -6.07 -11.84 16.30
N GLN A 186 -6.06 -12.48 17.46
CA GLN A 186 -4.89 -13.16 18.02
C GLN A 186 -4.40 -14.28 17.10
N ALA A 187 -5.32 -15.11 16.61
CA ALA A 187 -4.99 -16.21 15.69
C ALA A 187 -4.41 -15.70 14.38
N SER A 188 -4.99 -14.65 13.79
CA SER A 188 -4.51 -14.08 12.52
C SER A 188 -3.18 -13.34 12.68
N LEU A 189 -2.99 -12.56 13.76
CA LEU A 189 -1.72 -11.86 14.03
C LEU A 189 -0.59 -12.85 14.34
N SER A 190 -0.86 -13.91 15.11
CA SER A 190 0.13 -14.94 15.42
C SER A 190 0.64 -15.66 14.17
N LYS A 191 -0.22 -15.90 13.17
CA LYS A 191 0.19 -16.49 11.87
C LYS A 191 1.18 -15.60 11.11
N LEU A 192 1.11 -14.29 11.33
CA LEU A 192 2.02 -13.30 10.74
C LEU A 192 3.27 -13.06 11.62
N GLY A 193 3.43 -13.81 12.72
CA GLY A 193 4.50 -13.59 13.69
C GLY A 193 4.36 -12.31 14.51
N VAL A 194 3.17 -11.69 14.51
CA VAL A 194 2.86 -10.47 15.26
C VAL A 194 2.18 -10.84 16.57
N SER A 195 2.76 -10.41 17.69
CA SER A 195 2.14 -10.52 19.02
C SER A 195 1.70 -9.14 19.48
N ASP A 196 0.43 -9.02 19.91
CA ASP A 196 -0.13 -7.79 20.48
C ASP A 196 -0.42 -8.02 21.98
N PRO A 197 0.43 -7.52 22.90
CA PRO A 197 0.23 -7.67 24.34
C PRO A 197 -1.07 -7.05 24.86
N ILE A 198 -1.60 -6.03 24.17
CA ILE A 198 -2.83 -5.34 24.58
C ILE A 198 -4.04 -6.25 24.36
N LEU A 199 -3.97 -7.15 23.37
CA LEU A 199 -5.06 -8.07 23.06
C LEU A 199 -5.34 -9.06 24.19
N GLY A 200 -4.29 -9.58 24.84
CA GLY A 200 -4.43 -10.44 26.02
C GLY A 200 -5.11 -9.70 27.18
N MET A 201 -4.72 -8.45 27.42
CA MET A 201 -5.36 -7.61 28.45
C MET A 201 -6.83 -7.33 28.14
N LYS A 202 -7.19 -7.05 26.88
CA LYS A 202 -8.58 -6.85 26.45
C LYS A 202 -9.44 -8.10 26.67
N LEU A 203 -8.90 -9.28 26.38
CA LEU A 203 -9.58 -10.55 26.63
C LEU A 203 -9.81 -10.78 28.13
N ILE A 204 -8.82 -10.49 28.97
CA ILE A 204 -8.94 -10.60 30.44
C ILE A 204 -9.96 -9.62 31.00
N GLN A 205 -9.99 -8.38 30.50
CA GLN A 205 -11.01 -7.39 30.89
C GLN A 205 -12.43 -7.86 30.56
N LEU A 206 -12.58 -8.67 29.50
CA LEU A 206 -13.84 -9.32 29.15
C LEU A 206 -14.04 -10.66 29.88
N GLY A 207 -13.32 -10.93 30.97
CA GLY A 207 -13.55 -12.10 31.82
C GLY A 207 -12.89 -13.39 31.35
N GLU A 208 -11.97 -13.37 30.36
CA GLU A 208 -11.10 -14.53 30.14
C GLU A 208 -10.08 -14.64 31.28
N THR A 209 -9.97 -15.84 31.85
CA THR A 209 -8.92 -16.14 32.83
C THR A 209 -7.64 -16.50 32.08
N VAL A 210 -6.50 -15.96 32.54
CA VAL A 210 -5.18 -16.39 32.03
C VAL A 210 -5.03 -17.86 32.38
N SER A 211 -5.27 -18.73 31.41
CA SER A 211 -4.94 -20.15 31.57
C SER A 211 -3.42 -20.23 31.50
N ALA A 212 -2.78 -20.41 32.65
CA ALA A 212 -1.36 -20.72 32.72
C ALA A 212 -1.12 -22.06 32.01
N GLN A 213 -0.75 -22.01 30.74
CA GLN A 213 -0.24 -23.15 30.00
C GLN A 213 1.17 -22.82 29.54
N GLY A 214 2.15 -23.30 30.32
CA GLY A 214 3.56 -23.15 29.99
C GLY A 214 4.56 -23.46 31.11
N ASP A 215 4.23 -24.33 32.08
CA ASP A 215 5.24 -25.02 32.90
C ASP A 215 4.94 -26.53 32.85
N ALA A 216 5.51 -27.20 31.84
CA ALA A 216 5.76 -28.65 31.79
C ALA A 216 6.82 -28.95 30.73
#